data_AF-A0A4Q5P1V8-F1
#
_entry.id   AF-A0A4Q5P1V8-F1
#
_cell.length_a   1.000
_cell.length_b   1.000
_cell.length_c   1.000
_cell.angle_alpha   90.00
_cell.angle_beta   90.00
_cell.angle_gamma   90.00
#
_symmetry.space_group_name_H-M   'P 1'
#
loop_
_entity.id
_entity.type
_entity.pdbx_description
1 polymer ?
#
loop_
_entity_poly.entity_id
_entity_poly.type
_entity_poly.pdbx_seq_one_letter_code
_entity_poly.pdbx_strand_id
1 'polypeptide(L)'
;MRSFSPHLRLRAGITGLVVIASSAIAPQAMAQQMKPHLVTTQVAPVRFEKHGATYFVDFGADAFGNLQITVPAAMPATTLNIRVGEKLDAAGTIDRKPPGSVNYRELTITTEPGKNIYQLQIPSKRQHSNPKAVHTPPEIGEITVFRYVEIDNAPETFDAKAVHQLWVHAAFDDNASSFRSSDETLNAVWDLCKHTMKATTAFGVYIDGERERIPYEADAYINQLSHLAVDANPEVGRYTVEHLLENPTWPTEWSFHMPMMAAADYEMTGDSTLSAHNYEALKKKLLMEKAREDGLLRALAIVDWPSAERDGYNQVEGVNHPGAQSQVGPEINTVVNAFYYHSLRKMTEIAKATKHEADAELFEAKAKQIYEVFNSTFFDKARGVYIDGEGATHASLHANMFALAFDLVPLEHQKTVADFVQSRGMACSVYGAQYLLEALYKAGKDDYALQLMTSRSDRSWWHMIELGSTMTLEAWDAKYKQNLTWNHAWGAAPGNIISRYVLGVRPLEPGYKKLIIAPQPGTLEWLDGRVPTVQGPVTLSYLRNGEHPRLEIRVPMGTTARVLLPVRGANTLKSPQVLVDGKKTSAVVENNALAVDSIKQGQHTFEF
;
A
#
# COMPACT_ATOMS: atom_id res chain seq x y z
N MET A 1 -17.58 -45.67 -67.69
CA MET A 1 -18.74 -45.27 -68.50
C MET A 1 -19.99 -45.36 -67.64
N ARG A 2 -20.81 -44.28 -67.68
CA ARG A 2 -22.23 -44.19 -67.34
C ARG A 2 -22.68 -44.41 -65.88
N SER A 3 -22.78 -43.28 -65.17
CA SER A 3 -24.00 -42.76 -64.55
C SER A 3 -25.25 -43.63 -64.73
N PHE A 4 -25.96 -43.93 -63.62
CA PHE A 4 -27.40 -43.69 -63.46
C PHE A 4 -27.80 -43.89 -61.98
N SER A 5 -28.34 -42.82 -61.37
CA SER A 5 -29.28 -42.85 -60.23
C SER A 5 -30.71 -43.03 -60.82
N PRO A 6 -31.82 -43.37 -60.09
CA PRO A 6 -32.22 -42.76 -58.80
C PRO A 6 -33.15 -43.56 -57.84
N HIS A 7 -33.47 -42.91 -56.72
CA HIS A 7 -34.68 -42.99 -55.86
C HIS A 7 -34.83 -44.01 -54.71
N LEU A 8 -34.53 -43.51 -53.49
CA LEU A 8 -35.36 -43.40 -52.27
C LEU A 8 -36.39 -44.51 -51.92
N ARG A 9 -36.19 -45.19 -50.77
CA ARG A 9 -36.91 -44.94 -49.49
C ARG A 9 -36.49 -45.91 -48.36
N LEU A 10 -35.96 -45.30 -47.29
CA LEU A 10 -35.99 -45.62 -45.85
C LEU A 10 -36.41 -47.02 -45.36
N ARG A 11 -35.51 -47.66 -44.59
CA ARG A 11 -35.78 -48.12 -43.21
C ARG A 11 -34.48 -48.30 -42.42
N ALA A 12 -34.57 -47.93 -41.14
CA ALA A 12 -33.48 -47.71 -40.20
C ALA A 12 -32.80 -48.99 -39.69
N GLY A 13 -31.53 -48.86 -39.29
CA GLY A 13 -30.85 -49.88 -38.50
C GLY A 13 -29.39 -49.55 -38.19
N ILE A 14 -29.16 -49.01 -36.98
CA ILE A 14 -27.96 -49.14 -36.14
C ILE A 14 -26.71 -48.37 -36.57
N THR A 15 -26.26 -47.41 -35.73
CA THR A 15 -24.83 -47.22 -35.39
C THR A 15 -24.63 -46.14 -34.30
N GLY A 16 -23.79 -46.48 -33.32
CA GLY A 16 -22.84 -45.56 -32.69
C GLY A 16 -23.37 -44.48 -31.75
N LEU A 17 -23.45 -44.80 -30.46
CA LEU A 17 -23.41 -43.76 -29.42
C LEU A 17 -21.95 -43.27 -29.31
N VAL A 18 -21.62 -42.15 -29.96
CA VAL A 18 -20.44 -41.35 -29.62
C VAL A 18 -20.93 -40.19 -28.78
N VAL A 19 -20.74 -40.27 -27.47
CA VAL A 19 -20.89 -39.12 -26.58
C VAL A 19 -19.67 -38.24 -26.80
N ILE A 20 -19.80 -37.24 -27.67
CA ILE A 20 -18.85 -36.15 -27.73
C ILE A 20 -19.17 -35.27 -26.53
N ALA A 21 -18.39 -35.42 -25.45
CA ALA A 21 -18.34 -34.43 -24.40
C ALA A 21 -17.81 -33.13 -25.02
N SER A 22 -18.69 -32.17 -25.22
CA SER A 22 -18.35 -30.79 -25.56
C SER A 22 -17.65 -30.17 -24.35
N SER A 23 -16.32 -30.28 -24.31
CA SER A 23 -15.45 -29.54 -23.40
C SER A 23 -14.90 -28.32 -24.12
N ALA A 24 -15.02 -27.17 -23.43
CA ALA A 24 -14.48 -25.84 -23.71
C ALA A 24 -15.57 -24.81 -24.03
N ILE A 25 -16.19 -24.30 -22.96
CA ILE A 25 -16.74 -22.94 -22.99
C ILE A 25 -15.54 -22.02 -23.23
N ALA A 26 -15.47 -21.39 -24.41
CA ALA A 26 -14.50 -20.34 -24.68
C ALA A 26 -14.61 -19.30 -23.55
N PRO A 27 -13.49 -18.76 -23.01
CA PRO A 27 -13.59 -17.70 -22.04
C PRO A 27 -14.36 -16.56 -22.70
N GLN A 28 -15.52 -16.21 -22.13
CA GLN A 28 -16.15 -14.93 -22.46
C GLN A 28 -15.06 -13.88 -22.28
N ALA A 29 -14.79 -13.10 -23.32
CA ALA A 29 -13.91 -11.95 -23.21
C ALA A 29 -14.45 -11.10 -22.06
N MET A 30 -13.75 -11.11 -20.93
CA MET A 30 -14.12 -10.25 -19.82
C MET A 30 -13.91 -8.81 -20.27
N ALA A 31 -14.88 -7.95 -19.97
CA ALA A 31 -14.69 -6.53 -20.13
C ALA A 31 -13.51 -6.12 -19.22
N GLN A 32 -12.60 -5.33 -19.78
CA GLN A 32 -11.56 -4.63 -19.02
C GLN A 32 -12.20 -3.96 -17.80
N GLN A 33 -11.48 -3.92 -16.66
CA GLN A 33 -11.97 -3.23 -15.49
C GLN A 33 -12.34 -1.80 -15.87
N MET A 34 -13.58 -1.41 -15.56
CA MET A 34 -13.99 -0.05 -15.78
C MET A 34 -13.25 0.84 -14.78
N LYS A 35 -12.79 1.99 -15.25
CA LYS A 35 -12.18 2.99 -14.36
C LYS A 35 -13.18 3.31 -13.24
N PRO A 36 -12.78 3.23 -11.96
CA PRO A 36 -13.65 3.53 -10.82
C PRO A 36 -14.31 4.91 -10.97
N HIS A 37 -15.58 4.97 -10.61
CA HIS A 37 -16.32 6.23 -10.57
C HIS A 37 -15.76 7.15 -9.48
N LEU A 38 -15.55 8.42 -9.82
CA LEU A 38 -15.05 9.44 -8.90
C LEU A 38 -16.20 10.25 -8.30
N VAL A 39 -16.10 10.51 -7.01
CA VAL A 39 -17.04 11.33 -6.23
C VAL A 39 -16.37 12.66 -5.92
N THR A 40 -17.15 13.75 -5.95
CA THR A 40 -16.73 15.06 -5.46
C THR A 40 -17.51 15.41 -4.21
N THR A 41 -16.83 15.49 -3.08
CA THR A 41 -17.40 15.82 -1.76
C THR A 41 -17.12 17.29 -1.44
N GLN A 42 -18.16 18.04 -1.06
CA GLN A 42 -17.99 19.41 -0.56
C GLN A 42 -17.53 19.39 0.89
N VAL A 43 -16.39 19.99 1.17
CA VAL A 43 -15.79 20.11 2.51
C VAL A 43 -15.90 21.57 2.95
N ALA A 44 -16.56 21.79 4.08
CA ALA A 44 -16.65 23.09 4.73
C ALA A 44 -15.36 23.40 5.51
N PRO A 45 -14.98 24.67 5.68
CA PRO A 45 -13.79 25.02 6.43
C PRO A 45 -13.95 24.73 7.93
N VAL A 46 -12.87 24.26 8.56
CA VAL A 46 -12.79 24.11 10.02
C VAL A 46 -12.36 25.41 10.71
N ARG A 47 -11.72 26.32 9.96
CA ARG A 47 -11.33 27.65 10.42
C ARG A 47 -11.54 28.66 9.29
N PHE A 48 -12.12 29.80 9.63
CA PHE A 48 -12.37 30.91 8.72
C PHE A 48 -12.13 32.23 9.45
N GLU A 49 -11.21 33.04 8.98
CA GLU A 49 -10.75 34.25 9.66
C GLU A 49 -10.54 35.40 8.68
N LYS A 50 -10.70 36.63 9.17
CA LYS A 50 -10.37 37.84 8.40
C LYS A 50 -9.06 38.42 8.92
N HIS A 51 -8.01 38.36 8.09
CA HIS A 51 -6.69 38.91 8.36
C HIS A 51 -6.51 40.21 7.57
N GLY A 52 -6.95 41.33 8.15
CA GLY A 52 -6.96 42.62 7.46
C GLY A 52 -7.94 42.60 6.26
N ALA A 53 -7.40 42.70 5.05
CA ALA A 53 -8.18 42.67 3.80
C ALA A 53 -8.37 41.25 3.21
N THR A 54 -7.70 40.25 3.78
CA THR A 54 -7.68 38.87 3.29
C THR A 54 -8.55 37.99 4.17
N TYR A 55 -9.36 37.11 3.57
CA TYR A 55 -9.98 36.00 4.31
C TYR A 55 -9.06 34.78 4.24
N PHE A 56 -8.70 34.23 5.39
CA PHE A 56 -7.95 33.00 5.54
C PHE A 56 -8.91 31.85 5.85
N VAL A 57 -8.71 30.73 5.18
CA VAL A 57 -9.55 29.53 5.26
C VAL A 57 -8.67 28.31 5.45
N ASP A 58 -9.00 27.46 6.43
CA ASP A 58 -8.39 26.15 6.65
C ASP A 58 -9.48 25.08 6.56
N PHE A 59 -9.31 24.12 5.64
CA PHE A 59 -10.19 22.95 5.50
C PHE A 59 -9.84 21.80 6.47
N GLY A 60 -8.78 21.95 7.25
CA GLY A 60 -8.33 20.98 8.27
C GLY A 60 -7.40 19.92 7.71
N ALA A 61 -7.57 19.55 6.44
CA ALA A 61 -6.69 18.61 5.74
C ALA A 61 -6.53 18.95 4.26
N ASP A 62 -5.44 18.48 3.69
CA ASP A 62 -5.10 18.55 2.28
C ASP A 62 -5.99 17.59 1.50
N ALA A 63 -6.50 18.04 0.36
CA ALA A 63 -7.28 17.20 -0.53
C ALA A 63 -6.95 17.48 -2.00
N PHE A 64 -6.99 16.45 -2.82
CA PHE A 64 -7.03 16.58 -4.27
C PHE A 64 -8.40 17.12 -4.67
N GLY A 65 -8.46 18.32 -5.24
CA GLY A 65 -9.74 18.95 -5.52
C GLY A 65 -9.67 20.31 -6.20
N ASN A 66 -10.82 20.97 -6.21
CA ASN A 66 -10.98 22.35 -6.66
C ASN A 66 -11.60 23.19 -5.53
N LEU A 67 -11.69 24.50 -5.68
CA LEU A 67 -12.34 25.40 -4.72
C LEU A 67 -13.65 25.91 -5.31
N GLN A 68 -14.73 25.78 -4.56
CA GLN A 68 -16.00 26.44 -4.86
C GLN A 68 -16.15 27.70 -4.02
N ILE A 69 -16.45 28.82 -4.68
CA ILE A 69 -16.79 30.09 -4.03
C ILE A 69 -18.21 30.48 -4.43
N THR A 70 -19.03 30.81 -3.43
CA THR A 70 -20.37 31.36 -3.58
C THR A 70 -20.36 32.84 -3.22
N VAL A 71 -20.87 33.70 -4.11
CA VAL A 71 -20.99 35.14 -3.90
C VAL A 71 -22.44 35.60 -4.03
N PRO A 72 -22.83 36.75 -3.45
CA PRO A 72 -24.15 37.31 -3.65
C PRO A 72 -24.47 37.59 -5.13
N ALA A 73 -25.70 37.32 -5.57
CA ALA A 73 -26.10 37.50 -6.98
C ALA A 73 -25.97 38.94 -7.50
N ALA A 74 -26.12 39.91 -6.61
CA ALA A 74 -26.01 41.32 -6.89
C ALA A 74 -24.55 41.82 -6.87
N MET A 75 -23.57 40.95 -6.66
CA MET A 75 -22.17 41.34 -6.62
C MET A 75 -21.73 41.91 -7.98
N PRO A 76 -21.14 43.12 -8.02
CA PRO A 76 -20.62 43.68 -9.27
C PRO A 76 -19.44 42.84 -9.76
N ALA A 77 -19.07 43.04 -11.03
CA ALA A 77 -17.88 42.41 -11.57
C ALA A 77 -16.63 42.83 -10.77
N THR A 78 -16.07 41.88 -10.04
CA THR A 78 -14.98 42.07 -9.09
C THR A 78 -13.97 40.95 -9.26
N THR A 79 -12.70 41.29 -9.33
CA THR A 79 -11.63 40.29 -9.36
C THR A 79 -11.23 39.90 -7.94
N LEU A 80 -11.56 38.67 -7.56
CA LEU A 80 -11.08 38.00 -6.37
C LEU A 80 -9.69 37.42 -6.65
N ASN A 81 -8.72 37.71 -5.79
CA ASN A 81 -7.41 37.06 -5.84
C ASN A 81 -7.45 35.87 -4.89
N ILE A 82 -7.18 34.69 -5.42
CA ILE A 82 -7.27 33.42 -4.69
C ILE A 82 -5.88 32.82 -4.62
N ARG A 83 -5.43 32.51 -3.40
CA ARG A 83 -4.24 31.70 -3.18
C ARG A 83 -4.66 30.40 -2.51
N VAL A 84 -4.18 29.28 -3.02
CA VAL A 84 -4.39 27.96 -2.40
C VAL A 84 -3.05 27.28 -2.16
N GLY A 85 -2.92 26.52 -1.08
CA GLY A 85 -1.67 25.81 -0.78
C GLY A 85 -1.78 24.75 0.31
N GLU A 86 -0.74 23.93 0.41
CA GLU A 86 -0.61 22.84 1.40
C GLU A 86 0.12 23.26 2.68
N LYS A 87 0.95 24.31 2.61
CA LYS A 87 1.86 24.68 3.71
C LYS A 87 1.64 26.12 4.18
N LEU A 88 1.70 26.33 5.49
CA LEU A 88 1.85 27.66 6.10
C LEU A 88 3.32 27.99 6.39
N ASP A 89 3.63 29.29 6.32
CA ASP A 89 4.90 29.85 6.78
C ASP A 89 4.88 30.17 8.29
N ALA A 90 6.00 30.70 8.79
CA ALA A 90 6.14 31.03 10.21
C ALA A 90 5.19 32.16 10.67
N ALA A 91 4.63 32.95 9.76
CA ALA A 91 3.64 33.99 10.06
C ALA A 91 2.20 33.45 10.09
N GLY A 92 1.99 32.17 9.76
CA GLY A 92 0.66 31.55 9.68
C GLY A 92 -0.08 31.91 8.39
N THR A 93 0.61 32.43 7.38
CA THR A 93 0.06 32.68 6.04
C THR A 93 0.45 31.55 5.09
N ILE A 94 -0.21 31.42 3.95
CA ILE A 94 0.15 30.39 2.96
C ILE A 94 1.59 30.64 2.49
N ASP A 95 2.44 29.62 2.63
CA ASP A 95 3.82 29.66 2.15
C ASP A 95 3.81 29.77 0.62
N ARG A 96 4.25 30.92 0.12
CA ARG A 96 4.27 31.24 -1.32
C ARG A 96 5.50 30.67 -2.04
N LYS A 97 6.46 30.14 -1.29
CA LYS A 97 7.67 29.48 -1.80
C LYS A 97 7.93 28.20 -1.01
N PRO A 98 6.95 27.29 -0.99
CA PRO A 98 7.08 26.09 -0.19
C PRO A 98 8.20 25.20 -0.75
N PRO A 99 8.80 24.32 0.06
CA PRO A 99 9.92 23.50 -0.37
C PRO A 99 9.49 22.50 -1.45
N GLY A 100 10.42 22.20 -2.35
CA GLY A 100 10.24 21.15 -3.36
C GLY A 100 9.04 21.34 -4.27
N SER A 101 8.14 20.35 -4.26
CA SER A 101 6.95 20.32 -5.11
C SER A 101 5.65 20.46 -4.33
N VAL A 102 5.74 20.90 -3.06
CA VAL A 102 4.59 21.27 -2.23
C VAL A 102 3.79 22.36 -2.94
N ASN A 103 2.48 22.22 -3.00
CA ASN A 103 1.63 23.06 -3.82
C ASN A 103 1.42 24.44 -3.21
N TYR A 104 1.62 25.44 -4.06
CA TYR A 104 1.13 26.80 -3.93
C TYR A 104 0.63 27.25 -5.30
N ARG A 105 -0.58 27.82 -5.36
CA ARG A 105 -1.16 28.38 -6.58
C ARG A 105 -1.77 29.75 -6.27
N GLU A 106 -1.61 30.66 -7.22
CA GLU A 106 -2.26 31.96 -7.21
C GLU A 106 -3.07 32.13 -8.49
N LEU A 107 -4.36 32.43 -8.32
CA LEU A 107 -5.41 32.38 -9.33
C LEU A 107 -6.35 33.56 -9.13
N THR A 108 -7.18 33.85 -10.12
CA THR A 108 -8.22 34.87 -10.00
C THR A 108 -9.59 34.34 -10.40
N ILE A 109 -10.63 34.87 -9.77
CA ILE A 109 -12.02 34.73 -10.20
C ILE A 109 -12.56 36.13 -10.46
N THR A 110 -13.12 36.35 -11.64
CA THR A 110 -13.90 37.56 -11.91
C THR A 110 -15.38 37.22 -11.75
N THR A 111 -16.03 37.88 -10.79
CA THR A 111 -17.47 37.74 -10.59
C THR A 111 -18.24 38.41 -11.72
N GLU A 112 -19.48 37.98 -11.93
CA GLU A 112 -20.37 38.42 -13.00
C GLU A 112 -21.76 38.61 -12.38
N PRO A 113 -22.44 39.73 -12.66
CA PRO A 113 -23.80 39.93 -12.18
C PRO A 113 -24.72 38.77 -12.58
N GLY A 114 -25.45 38.21 -11.62
CA GLY A 114 -26.38 37.10 -11.86
C GLY A 114 -25.77 35.69 -11.83
N LYS A 115 -24.44 35.55 -11.65
CA LYS A 115 -23.77 34.28 -11.37
C LYS A 115 -23.25 34.26 -9.95
N ASN A 116 -23.59 33.20 -9.21
CA ASN A 116 -23.33 33.14 -7.77
C ASN A 116 -22.27 32.11 -7.41
N ILE A 117 -22.09 31.06 -8.22
CA ILE A 117 -21.20 29.93 -7.90
C ILE A 117 -20.06 29.92 -8.90
N TYR A 118 -18.84 29.84 -8.37
CA TYR A 118 -17.59 29.83 -9.12
C TYR A 118 -16.74 28.65 -8.68
N GLN A 119 -16.03 28.05 -9.63
CA GLN A 119 -14.95 27.11 -9.39
C GLN A 119 -13.68 27.64 -10.04
N LEU A 120 -12.52 27.32 -9.49
CA LEU A 120 -11.24 27.78 -10.03
C LEU A 120 -10.98 27.15 -11.40
N GLN A 121 -10.50 27.97 -12.34
CA GLN A 121 -9.92 27.50 -13.59
C GLN A 121 -8.45 27.20 -13.34
N ILE A 122 -8.16 25.99 -12.86
CA ILE A 122 -6.80 25.58 -12.48
C ILE A 122 -6.00 25.24 -13.75
N PRO A 123 -4.82 25.85 -13.99
CA PRO A 123 -3.95 25.44 -15.08
C PRO A 123 -3.16 24.18 -14.71
N SER A 124 -3.09 23.23 -15.65
CA SER A 124 -2.27 22.01 -15.52
C SER A 124 -0.79 22.36 -15.30
N LYS A 125 -0.07 21.54 -14.52
CA LYS A 125 1.39 21.67 -14.43
C LYS A 125 2.03 21.19 -15.72
N ARG A 126 3.25 21.68 -16.00
CA ARG A 126 4.06 21.19 -17.13
C ARG A 126 4.27 19.67 -17.07
N GLN A 127 4.46 19.10 -15.87
CA GLN A 127 4.67 17.67 -15.67
C GLN A 127 3.46 16.84 -16.11
N HIS A 128 2.25 17.40 -16.02
CA HIS A 128 1.01 16.72 -16.40
C HIS A 128 0.86 16.59 -17.92
N SER A 129 1.75 17.19 -18.73
CA SER A 129 1.79 16.93 -20.18
C SER A 129 2.54 15.64 -20.53
N ASN A 130 3.10 14.92 -19.55
CA ASN A 130 3.73 13.63 -19.78
C ASN A 130 2.67 12.62 -20.23
N PRO A 131 2.87 11.86 -21.32
CA PRO A 131 1.90 10.86 -21.78
C PRO A 131 1.54 9.78 -20.76
N LYS A 132 2.37 9.57 -19.73
CA LYS A 132 2.10 8.63 -18.63
C LYS A 132 1.31 9.25 -17.47
N ALA A 133 1.18 10.57 -17.43
CA ALA A 133 0.40 11.25 -16.39
C ALA A 133 -1.08 10.96 -16.60
N VAL A 134 -1.79 10.66 -15.51
CA VAL A 134 -3.23 10.43 -15.56
C VAL A 134 -4.00 11.71 -15.24
N HIS A 135 -5.15 11.84 -15.89
CA HIS A 135 -6.03 12.99 -15.73
C HIS A 135 -7.38 12.56 -15.15
N THR A 136 -8.00 13.50 -14.45
CA THR A 136 -9.40 13.44 -14.06
C THR A 136 -10.30 13.46 -15.31
N PRO A 137 -11.53 12.91 -15.22
CA PRO A 137 -12.54 13.06 -16.26
C PRO A 137 -12.85 14.53 -16.58
N PRO A 138 -13.20 14.88 -17.84
CA PRO A 138 -13.48 16.26 -18.25
C PRO A 138 -14.54 16.97 -17.41
N GLU A 139 -15.52 16.24 -16.89
CA GLU A 139 -16.60 16.76 -16.04
C GLU A 139 -16.13 17.20 -14.64
N ILE A 140 -14.99 16.67 -14.17
CA ILE A 140 -14.33 17.13 -12.93
C ILE A 140 -13.36 18.28 -13.23
N GLY A 141 -12.72 18.23 -14.40
CA GLY A 141 -11.73 19.23 -14.81
C GLY A 141 -10.42 19.12 -14.02
N GLU A 142 -9.57 20.13 -14.16
CA GLU A 142 -8.26 20.16 -13.49
C GLU A 142 -8.43 20.38 -11.98
N ILE A 143 -7.63 19.63 -11.20
CA ILE A 143 -7.61 19.68 -9.74
C ILE A 143 -6.19 19.98 -9.25
N THR A 144 -6.07 20.35 -7.98
CA THR A 144 -4.77 20.49 -7.31
C THR A 144 -4.89 20.04 -5.86
N VAL A 145 -3.78 19.99 -5.13
CA VAL A 145 -3.79 19.66 -3.70
C VAL A 145 -3.66 20.94 -2.90
N PHE A 146 -4.55 21.13 -1.93
CA PHE A 146 -4.48 22.23 -0.98
C PHE A 146 -5.26 21.91 0.29
N ARG A 147 -4.90 22.58 1.37
CA ARG A 147 -5.64 22.64 2.65
C ARG A 147 -6.09 24.06 2.97
N TYR A 148 -5.28 25.03 2.60
CA TYR A 148 -5.45 26.43 2.96
C TYR A 148 -5.87 27.26 1.75
N VAL A 149 -6.67 28.29 2.01
CA VAL A 149 -7.05 29.29 1.01
C VAL A 149 -6.96 30.70 1.60
N GLU A 150 -6.41 31.63 0.83
CA GLU A 150 -6.49 33.06 1.09
C GLU A 150 -7.27 33.75 -0.03
N ILE A 151 -8.21 34.62 0.33
CA ILE A 151 -9.11 35.31 -0.60
C ILE A 151 -9.04 36.81 -0.33
N ASP A 152 -8.53 37.57 -1.29
CA ASP A 152 -8.60 39.04 -1.28
C ASP A 152 -9.79 39.55 -2.07
N ASN A 153 -10.21 40.79 -1.78
CA ASN A 153 -11.28 41.51 -2.47
C ASN A 153 -12.67 40.85 -2.37
N ALA A 154 -12.84 39.88 -1.48
CA ALA A 154 -14.15 39.32 -1.17
C ALA A 154 -15.05 40.35 -0.46
N PRO A 155 -16.38 40.29 -0.65
CA PRO A 155 -17.31 41.24 -0.05
C PRO A 155 -17.29 41.17 1.48
N GLU A 156 -17.73 42.23 2.16
CA GLU A 156 -17.80 42.22 3.63
C GLU A 156 -18.78 41.17 4.18
N THR A 157 -19.77 40.77 3.39
CA THR A 157 -20.74 39.72 3.73
C THR A 157 -20.20 38.30 3.49
N PHE A 158 -18.93 38.14 3.11
CA PHE A 158 -18.33 36.85 2.82
C PHE A 158 -18.08 36.07 4.12
N ASP A 159 -18.62 34.86 4.21
CA ASP A 159 -18.54 34.03 5.40
C ASP A 159 -18.09 32.58 5.06
N ALA A 160 -17.93 31.76 6.10
CA ALA A 160 -17.47 30.38 5.95
C ALA A 160 -18.36 29.51 5.05
N LYS A 161 -19.67 29.80 4.92
CA LYS A 161 -20.60 29.03 4.06
C LYS A 161 -20.40 29.36 2.59
N ALA A 162 -19.71 30.46 2.29
CA ALA A 162 -19.41 30.89 0.94
C ALA A 162 -18.29 30.06 0.28
N VAL A 163 -17.55 29.24 1.03
CA VAL A 163 -16.34 28.58 0.53
C VAL A 163 -16.36 27.09 0.84
N HIS A 164 -16.12 26.27 -0.18
CA HIS A 164 -16.00 24.82 -0.02
C HIS A 164 -14.83 24.29 -0.84
N GLN A 165 -14.07 23.37 -0.25
CA GLN A 165 -13.16 22.52 -1.00
C GLN A 165 -13.98 21.40 -1.66
N LEU A 166 -13.76 21.18 -2.94
CA LEU A 166 -14.37 20.13 -3.74
C LEU A 166 -13.41 18.95 -3.80
N TRP A 167 -13.45 18.09 -2.78
CA TRP A 167 -12.55 16.94 -2.66
C TRP A 167 -12.97 15.82 -3.62
N VAL A 168 -12.09 15.50 -4.57
CA VAL A 168 -12.25 14.40 -5.51
C VAL A 168 -11.60 13.13 -4.96
N HIS A 169 -12.35 12.03 -4.93
CA HIS A 169 -11.86 10.72 -4.49
C HIS A 169 -12.70 9.59 -5.13
N ALA A 170 -12.21 8.36 -5.15
CA ALA A 170 -13.04 7.19 -5.46
C ALA A 170 -14.03 6.93 -4.30
N ALA A 171 -15.07 6.12 -4.51
CA ALA A 171 -15.95 5.71 -3.41
C ALA A 171 -15.12 5.11 -2.26
N PHE A 172 -15.33 5.63 -1.04
CA PHE A 172 -14.54 5.28 0.14
C PHE A 172 -15.44 5.23 1.38
N ASP A 173 -15.43 4.11 2.11
CA ASP A 173 -16.16 3.97 3.38
C ASP A 173 -15.30 4.41 4.57
N ASP A 174 -15.55 5.63 5.06
CA ASP A 174 -14.85 6.20 6.21
C ASP A 174 -15.02 5.36 7.51
N ASN A 175 -16.02 4.46 7.58
CA ASN A 175 -16.30 3.61 8.74
C ASN A 175 -15.82 2.15 8.57
N ALA A 176 -15.21 1.80 7.43
CA ALA A 176 -14.74 0.44 7.17
C ALA A 176 -13.70 -0.02 8.20
N SER A 177 -12.82 0.90 8.62
CA SER A 177 -11.71 0.66 9.54
C SER A 177 -11.63 1.69 10.67
N SER A 178 -11.02 1.29 11.79
CA SER A 178 -10.67 2.19 12.90
C SER A 178 -9.47 1.66 13.66
N PHE A 179 -8.73 2.57 14.31
CA PHE A 179 -7.66 2.22 15.22
C PHE A 179 -7.48 3.30 16.29
N ARG A 180 -7.32 2.88 17.54
CA ARG A 180 -6.89 3.70 18.67
C ARG A 180 -6.02 2.87 19.60
N SER A 181 -5.11 3.53 20.31
CA SER A 181 -4.18 2.89 21.24
C SER A 181 -3.77 3.83 22.36
N SER A 182 -3.03 3.29 23.33
CA SER A 182 -2.40 4.04 24.41
C SER A 182 -1.31 5.03 23.95
N ASP A 183 -0.90 5.02 22.67
CA ASP A 183 0.10 5.94 22.11
C ASP A 183 -0.55 6.93 21.14
N GLU A 184 -0.60 8.21 21.54
CA GLU A 184 -1.21 9.27 20.73
C GLU A 184 -0.44 9.60 19.45
N THR A 185 0.88 9.38 19.43
CA THR A 185 1.66 9.53 18.20
C THR A 185 1.26 8.45 17.20
N LEU A 186 1.10 7.19 17.63
CA LEU A 186 0.61 6.12 16.75
C LEU A 186 -0.81 6.40 16.23
N ASN A 187 -1.69 6.93 17.09
CA ASN A 187 -3.06 7.31 16.70
C ASN A 187 -3.04 8.38 15.59
N ALA A 188 -2.19 9.40 15.73
CA ALA A 188 -2.02 10.44 14.72
C ALA A 188 -1.42 9.91 13.41
N VAL A 189 -0.46 8.98 13.49
CA VAL A 189 0.12 8.32 12.32
C VAL A 189 -0.92 7.48 11.58
N TRP A 190 -1.79 6.77 12.29
CA TRP A 190 -2.92 6.06 11.68
C TRP A 190 -3.86 7.01 10.95
N ASP A 191 -4.27 8.11 11.59
CA ASP A 191 -5.18 9.09 11.00
C ASP A 191 -4.56 9.73 9.73
N LEU A 192 -3.26 10.05 9.76
CA LEU A 192 -2.48 10.53 8.60
C LEU A 192 -2.51 9.52 7.43
N CYS A 193 -2.25 8.25 7.71
CA CYS A 193 -2.23 7.20 6.70
C CYS A 193 -3.62 6.97 6.10
N LYS A 194 -4.66 6.89 6.94
CA LYS A 194 -6.04 6.68 6.49
C LYS A 194 -6.54 7.84 5.62
N HIS A 195 -6.26 9.09 6.01
CA HIS A 195 -6.59 10.26 5.20
C HIS A 195 -5.87 10.23 3.85
N THR A 196 -4.57 9.92 3.85
CA THR A 196 -3.78 9.79 2.62
C THR A 196 -4.42 8.79 1.66
N MET A 197 -4.80 7.59 2.13
CA MET A 197 -5.38 6.55 1.27
C MET A 197 -6.65 6.99 0.57
N LYS A 198 -7.55 7.72 1.26
CA LYS A 198 -8.73 8.28 0.59
C LYS A 198 -8.33 9.35 -0.42
N ALA A 199 -7.46 10.28 -0.03
CA ALA A 199 -7.07 11.42 -0.84
C ALA A 199 -6.36 11.02 -2.15
N THR A 200 -5.52 9.98 -2.12
CA THR A 200 -4.75 9.53 -3.30
C THR A 200 -5.55 8.68 -4.28
N THR A 201 -6.83 8.40 -4.01
CA THR A 201 -7.75 7.75 -4.99
C THR A 201 -8.34 8.70 -6.03
N ALA A 202 -8.01 10.01 -5.97
CA ALA A 202 -8.60 11.08 -6.78
C ALA A 202 -8.57 10.88 -8.31
N PHE A 203 -7.76 9.96 -8.81
CA PHE A 203 -7.65 9.67 -10.24
C PHE A 203 -8.26 8.33 -10.65
N GLY A 204 -8.82 7.55 -9.71
CA GLY A 204 -9.38 6.22 -9.97
C GLY A 204 -8.31 5.18 -10.34
N VAL A 205 -7.05 5.53 -10.15
CA VAL A 205 -5.85 4.71 -10.36
C VAL A 205 -4.82 5.22 -9.36
N TYR A 206 -4.01 4.34 -8.78
CA TYR A 206 -2.99 4.77 -7.83
C TYR A 206 -1.87 5.50 -8.56
N ILE A 207 -1.61 6.73 -8.14
CA ILE A 207 -0.53 7.58 -8.64
C ILE A 207 0.53 7.78 -7.55
N ASP A 208 1.71 8.23 -7.97
CA ASP A 208 2.78 8.68 -7.08
C ASP A 208 2.33 9.84 -6.18
N GLY A 209 1.87 10.94 -6.79
CA GLY A 209 1.43 12.16 -6.13
C GLY A 209 1.19 13.29 -7.12
N GLU A 210 0.92 14.50 -6.63
CA GLU A 210 0.45 15.62 -7.46
C GLU A 210 1.50 16.16 -8.44
N ARG A 211 2.78 15.92 -8.20
CA ARG A 211 3.84 16.43 -9.09
C ARG A 211 3.77 15.78 -10.47
N GLU A 212 3.73 14.45 -10.53
CA GLU A 212 3.82 13.71 -11.80
C GLU A 212 2.50 13.09 -12.21
N ARG A 213 1.71 12.61 -11.24
CA ARG A 213 0.45 11.87 -11.46
C ARG A 213 0.67 10.62 -12.31
N ILE A 214 1.77 9.91 -12.07
CA ILE A 214 2.12 8.71 -12.81
C ILE A 214 1.91 7.51 -11.89
N PRO A 215 1.15 6.48 -12.32
CA PRO A 215 1.14 5.20 -11.64
C PRO A 215 2.51 4.51 -11.75
N TYR A 216 3.07 4.10 -10.62
CA TYR A 216 4.30 3.31 -10.53
C TYR A 216 4.03 2.02 -9.75
N GLU A 217 4.61 0.89 -10.18
CA GLU A 217 4.27 -0.42 -9.63
C GLU A 217 4.65 -0.57 -8.13
N ALA A 218 5.76 0.03 -7.69
CA ALA A 218 6.19 -0.02 -6.30
C ALA A 218 5.27 0.79 -5.37
N ASP A 219 4.95 2.03 -5.78
CA ASP A 219 3.98 2.91 -5.12
C ASP A 219 2.60 2.25 -5.04
N ALA A 220 2.14 1.70 -6.17
CA ALA A 220 0.83 1.09 -6.29
C ALA A 220 0.67 -0.14 -5.38
N TYR A 221 1.74 -0.91 -5.15
CA TYR A 221 1.69 -2.03 -4.22
C TYR A 221 1.48 -1.56 -2.77
N ILE A 222 2.25 -0.58 -2.30
CA ILE A 222 2.10 -0.06 -0.93
C ILE A 222 0.75 0.64 -0.77
N ASN A 223 0.33 1.40 -1.79
CA ASN A 223 -0.99 2.02 -1.80
C ASN A 223 -2.10 0.96 -1.77
N GLN A 224 -1.99 -0.12 -2.54
CA GLN A 224 -2.99 -1.20 -2.53
C GLN A 224 -3.10 -1.86 -1.16
N LEU A 225 -1.97 -2.23 -0.54
CA LEU A 225 -1.97 -2.83 0.79
C LEU A 225 -2.61 -1.90 1.83
N SER A 226 -2.29 -0.61 1.77
CA SER A 226 -2.74 0.39 2.75
C SER A 226 -4.20 0.79 2.51
N HIS A 227 -4.63 0.89 1.25
CA HIS A 227 -6.02 1.13 0.90
C HIS A 227 -6.89 -0.03 1.38
N LEU A 228 -6.54 -1.28 1.04
CA LEU A 228 -7.29 -2.47 1.46
C LEU A 228 -7.31 -2.69 2.99
N ALA A 229 -6.36 -2.09 3.72
CA ALA A 229 -6.35 -2.09 5.17
C ALA A 229 -7.33 -1.09 5.79
N VAL A 230 -7.70 -0.02 5.07
CA VAL A 230 -8.60 1.03 5.58
C VAL A 230 -9.99 1.01 4.94
N ASP A 231 -10.11 0.51 3.72
CA ASP A 231 -11.33 0.23 2.97
C ASP A 231 -11.11 -0.99 2.07
N ALA A 232 -11.89 -2.05 2.25
CA ALA A 232 -11.72 -3.31 1.52
C ALA A 232 -12.27 -3.29 0.08
N ASN A 233 -12.56 -2.11 -0.48
CA ASN A 233 -12.93 -1.96 -1.89
C ASN A 233 -11.72 -2.19 -2.83
N PRO A 234 -11.73 -3.23 -3.67
CA PRO A 234 -10.58 -3.57 -4.52
C PRO A 234 -10.54 -2.81 -5.85
N GLU A 235 -11.60 -2.08 -6.24
CA GLU A 235 -11.78 -1.59 -7.62
C GLU A 235 -10.62 -0.71 -8.12
N VAL A 236 -10.14 0.24 -7.31
CA VAL A 236 -9.01 1.11 -7.69
C VAL A 236 -7.74 0.29 -7.86
N GLY A 237 -7.49 -0.70 -6.98
CA GLY A 237 -6.34 -1.59 -7.09
C GLY A 237 -6.39 -2.45 -8.34
N ARG A 238 -7.54 -3.04 -8.65
CA ARG A 238 -7.75 -3.88 -9.83
C ARG A 238 -7.54 -3.10 -11.13
N TYR A 239 -8.13 -1.90 -11.23
CA TYR A 239 -7.91 -1.04 -12.39
C TYR A 239 -6.43 -0.61 -12.52
N THR A 240 -5.77 -0.35 -11.39
CA THR A 240 -4.34 0.00 -11.38
C THR A 240 -3.46 -1.13 -11.88
N VAL A 241 -3.76 -2.39 -11.52
CA VAL A 241 -3.02 -3.56 -12.04
C VAL A 241 -3.14 -3.62 -13.57
N GLU A 242 -4.34 -3.51 -14.13
CA GLU A 242 -4.52 -3.54 -15.58
C GLU A 242 -3.81 -2.38 -16.27
N HIS A 243 -3.93 -1.16 -15.72
CA HIS A 243 -3.23 0.01 -16.23
C HIS A 243 -1.72 -0.19 -16.31
N LEU A 244 -1.08 -0.71 -15.25
CA LEU A 244 0.37 -0.91 -15.16
C LEU A 244 0.87 -2.12 -15.98
N LEU A 245 0.01 -3.10 -16.27
CA LEU A 245 0.34 -4.17 -17.22
C LEU A 245 0.46 -3.61 -18.65
N GLU A 246 -0.42 -2.68 -19.03
CA GLU A 246 -0.40 -2.01 -20.33
C GLU A 246 0.63 -0.88 -20.42
N ASN A 247 0.88 -0.19 -19.31
CA ASN A 247 1.72 1.00 -19.21
C ASN A 247 2.87 0.78 -18.21
N PRO A 248 3.77 -0.19 -18.45
CA PRO A 248 4.83 -0.51 -17.51
C PRO A 248 5.77 0.68 -17.28
N THR A 249 6.35 0.71 -16.09
CA THR A 249 7.33 1.74 -15.74
C THR A 249 8.74 1.18 -15.55
N TRP A 250 9.61 1.99 -14.96
CA TRP A 250 11.00 1.71 -14.64
C TRP A 250 11.15 1.96 -13.13
N PRO A 251 12.12 1.35 -12.44
CA PRO A 251 13.15 0.38 -12.88
C PRO A 251 12.66 -1.07 -13.08
N THR A 252 13.57 -1.94 -13.54
CA THR A 252 13.28 -3.36 -13.81
C THR A 252 12.68 -4.11 -12.62
N GLU A 253 13.19 -3.91 -11.41
CA GLU A 253 12.70 -4.59 -10.21
C GLU A 253 11.24 -4.27 -9.85
N TRP A 254 10.71 -3.14 -10.32
CA TRP A 254 9.31 -2.79 -10.10
C TRP A 254 8.34 -3.73 -10.80
N SER A 255 8.80 -4.46 -11.83
CA SER A 255 8.02 -5.53 -12.46
C SER A 255 7.55 -6.59 -11.45
N PHE A 256 8.34 -6.92 -10.43
CA PHE A 256 8.00 -7.96 -9.45
C PHE A 256 6.82 -7.59 -8.55
N HIS A 257 6.49 -6.30 -8.44
CA HIS A 257 5.30 -5.86 -7.71
C HIS A 257 4.00 -6.27 -8.40
N MET A 258 4.00 -6.50 -9.72
CA MET A 258 2.78 -6.86 -10.45
C MET A 258 2.18 -8.21 -10.00
N PRO A 259 2.96 -9.32 -9.94
CA PRO A 259 2.50 -10.54 -9.27
C PRO A 259 2.11 -10.34 -7.80
N MET A 260 2.82 -9.48 -7.06
CA MET A 260 2.52 -9.23 -5.64
C MET A 260 1.16 -8.54 -5.46
N MET A 261 0.86 -7.53 -6.27
CA MET A 261 -0.42 -6.83 -6.30
C MET A 261 -1.58 -7.76 -6.68
N ALA A 262 -1.39 -8.60 -7.71
CA ALA A 262 -2.39 -9.56 -8.14
C ALA A 262 -2.65 -10.64 -7.08
N ALA A 263 -1.61 -11.10 -6.38
CA ALA A 263 -1.76 -12.05 -5.28
C ALA A 263 -2.43 -11.40 -4.06
N ALA A 264 -2.07 -10.16 -3.71
CA ALA A 264 -2.70 -9.42 -2.62
C ALA A 264 -4.20 -9.20 -2.86
N ASP A 265 -4.61 -8.90 -4.11
CA ASP A 265 -6.03 -8.84 -4.48
C ASP A 265 -6.73 -10.19 -4.25
N TYR A 266 -6.15 -11.28 -4.75
CA TYR A 266 -6.71 -12.62 -4.57
C TYR A 266 -6.76 -13.06 -3.09
N GLU A 267 -5.72 -12.80 -2.31
CA GLU A 267 -5.67 -13.11 -0.88
C GLU A 267 -6.77 -12.38 -0.10
N MET A 268 -6.98 -11.09 -0.41
CA MET A 268 -7.98 -10.26 0.27
C MET A 268 -9.41 -10.57 -0.16
N THR A 269 -9.63 -10.83 -1.44
CA THR A 269 -10.98 -10.96 -2.03
C THR A 269 -11.44 -12.41 -2.19
N GLY A 270 -10.51 -13.35 -2.33
CA GLY A 270 -10.77 -14.74 -2.72
C GLY A 270 -11.15 -14.89 -4.21
N ASP A 271 -11.13 -13.81 -4.98
CA ASP A 271 -11.52 -13.76 -6.38
C ASP A 271 -10.28 -13.72 -7.28
N SER A 272 -10.00 -14.82 -7.96
CA SER A 272 -8.84 -14.97 -8.84
C SER A 272 -9.09 -14.44 -10.26
N THR A 273 -10.22 -13.78 -10.52
CA THR A 273 -10.64 -13.38 -11.86
C THR A 273 -9.65 -12.42 -12.52
N LEU A 274 -9.19 -11.39 -11.78
CA LEU A 274 -8.18 -10.45 -12.27
C LEU A 274 -6.90 -11.19 -12.70
N SER A 275 -6.41 -12.09 -11.84
CA SER A 275 -5.19 -12.84 -12.08
C SER A 275 -5.34 -13.83 -13.24
N ALA A 276 -6.49 -14.50 -13.35
CA ALA A 276 -6.79 -15.42 -14.45
C ALA A 276 -6.82 -14.68 -15.80
N HIS A 277 -7.46 -13.51 -15.85
CA HIS A 277 -7.52 -12.69 -17.05
C HIS A 277 -6.13 -12.23 -17.52
N ASN A 278 -5.27 -11.88 -16.57
CA ASN A 278 -3.96 -11.29 -16.83
C ASN A 278 -2.77 -12.27 -16.68
N TYR A 279 -3.03 -13.58 -16.60
CA TYR A 279 -2.06 -14.57 -16.15
C TYR A 279 -0.74 -14.54 -16.93
N GLU A 280 -0.80 -14.54 -18.27
CA GLU A 280 0.38 -14.51 -19.13
C GLU A 280 1.15 -13.18 -19.03
N ALA A 281 0.46 -12.07 -18.82
CA ALA A 281 1.10 -10.78 -18.61
C ALA A 281 1.84 -10.73 -17.27
N LEU A 282 1.22 -11.26 -16.21
CA LEU A 282 1.83 -11.39 -14.89
C LEU A 282 3.04 -12.33 -14.90
N LYS A 283 2.94 -13.47 -15.60
CA LYS A 283 4.06 -14.43 -15.76
C LYS A 283 5.28 -13.79 -16.40
N LYS A 284 5.10 -12.92 -17.41
CA LYS A 284 6.22 -12.19 -18.05
C LYS A 284 6.93 -11.23 -17.09
N LYS A 285 6.25 -10.74 -16.05
CA LYS A 285 6.84 -9.84 -15.06
C LYS A 285 7.83 -10.53 -14.11
N LEU A 286 7.89 -11.87 -14.13
CA LEU A 286 8.93 -12.64 -13.41
C LEU A 286 10.32 -12.51 -14.06
N LEU A 287 10.41 -12.05 -15.31
CA LEU A 287 11.68 -11.82 -16.01
C LEU A 287 12.63 -13.04 -15.97
N MET A 288 12.08 -14.25 -15.99
CA MET A 288 12.84 -15.50 -15.81
C MET A 288 13.92 -15.70 -16.90
N GLU A 289 13.78 -15.06 -18.06
CA GLU A 289 14.77 -15.05 -19.13
C GLU A 289 16.08 -14.31 -18.75
N LYS A 290 16.07 -13.52 -17.67
CA LYS A 290 17.25 -12.85 -17.11
C LYS A 290 17.96 -13.67 -16.03
N ALA A 291 17.47 -14.87 -15.73
CA ALA A 291 18.09 -15.77 -14.76
C ALA A 291 19.33 -16.46 -15.34
N ARG A 292 20.38 -16.57 -14.53
CA ARG A 292 21.54 -17.45 -14.76
C ARG A 292 21.13 -18.92 -14.67
N GLU A 293 22.07 -19.81 -14.99
CA GLU A 293 21.89 -21.26 -14.86
C GLU A 293 21.59 -21.70 -13.41
N ASP A 294 22.18 -21.03 -12.42
CA ASP A 294 21.90 -21.23 -11.00
C ASP A 294 20.60 -20.58 -10.52
N GLY A 295 19.89 -19.87 -11.41
CA GLY A 295 18.62 -19.22 -11.15
C GLY A 295 18.72 -17.74 -10.77
N LEU A 296 19.86 -17.23 -10.30
CA LEU A 296 19.95 -15.83 -9.85
C LEU A 296 19.73 -14.87 -11.02
N LEU A 297 18.94 -13.83 -10.77
CA LEU A 297 18.49 -12.87 -11.75
C LEU A 297 19.49 -11.73 -11.90
N ARG A 298 19.85 -11.43 -13.15
CA ARG A 298 20.67 -10.29 -13.53
C ARG A 298 19.79 -9.12 -13.96
N ALA A 299 19.59 -8.15 -13.07
CA ALA A 299 18.89 -6.90 -13.37
C ALA A 299 19.46 -5.71 -12.61
N LEU A 300 19.18 -4.52 -13.13
CA LEU A 300 19.45 -3.25 -12.47
C LEU A 300 18.30 -2.89 -11.51
N ALA A 301 18.67 -2.22 -10.43
CA ALA A 301 17.84 -1.96 -9.27
C ALA A 301 17.93 -0.50 -8.84
N ILE A 302 16.84 0.11 -8.38
CA ILE A 302 16.99 1.30 -7.53
C ILE A 302 17.24 0.89 -6.08
N VAL A 303 16.74 -0.26 -5.62
CA VAL A 303 16.77 -0.75 -4.22
C VAL A 303 15.96 0.13 -3.26
N ASP A 304 16.23 1.43 -3.27
CA ASP A 304 15.53 2.45 -2.49
C ASP A 304 15.53 3.81 -3.20
N TRP A 305 14.61 4.68 -2.78
CA TRP A 305 14.44 6.01 -3.34
C TRP A 305 14.11 7.07 -2.26
N PRO A 306 14.85 8.18 -2.18
CA PRO A 306 15.92 8.63 -3.09
C PRO A 306 17.24 7.86 -2.89
N SER A 307 18.17 8.01 -3.84
CA SER A 307 19.42 7.24 -3.87
C SER A 307 20.34 7.44 -2.65
N ALA A 308 20.22 8.57 -1.96
CA ALA A 308 20.96 8.87 -0.74
C ALA A 308 20.50 8.03 0.47
N GLU A 309 19.36 7.34 0.39
CA GLU A 309 18.78 6.61 1.53
C GLU A 309 18.95 5.10 1.43
N ARG A 310 19.96 4.64 0.69
CA ARG A 310 20.24 3.21 0.45
C ARG A 310 21.19 2.58 1.45
N ASP A 311 21.47 3.23 2.57
CA ASP A 311 22.43 2.71 3.57
C ASP A 311 23.78 2.27 2.96
N GLY A 312 24.32 3.04 1.99
CA GLY A 312 25.57 2.68 1.32
C GLY A 312 25.49 1.49 0.34
N TYR A 313 24.30 1.03 -0.03
CA TYR A 313 24.09 -0.16 -0.87
C TYR A 313 24.99 -0.18 -2.11
N ASN A 314 25.82 -1.23 -2.20
CA ASN A 314 26.72 -1.52 -3.30
C ASN A 314 27.67 -0.35 -3.65
N GLN A 315 28.04 0.48 -2.66
CA GLN A 315 29.17 1.38 -2.78
C GLN A 315 30.47 0.55 -2.73
N VAL A 316 30.96 0.13 -3.89
CA VAL A 316 32.27 -0.52 -4.01
C VAL A 316 33.33 0.57 -4.13
N GLU A 317 34.37 0.51 -3.29
CA GLU A 317 35.51 1.44 -3.37
C GLU A 317 36.13 1.39 -4.78
N GLY A 318 36.11 2.52 -5.50
CA GLY A 318 36.57 2.61 -6.90
C GLY A 318 35.48 2.42 -7.98
N VAL A 319 34.24 2.06 -7.62
CA VAL A 319 33.09 1.96 -8.55
C VAL A 319 31.92 2.80 -8.02
N ASN A 320 32.08 4.12 -8.06
CA ASN A 320 31.05 5.10 -7.66
C ASN A 320 30.18 5.53 -8.85
N HIS A 321 29.51 4.60 -9.52
CA HIS A 321 28.62 4.97 -10.62
C HIS A 321 27.27 4.26 -10.49
N PRO A 322 26.29 4.89 -9.80
CA PRO A 322 24.91 4.71 -10.22
C PRO A 322 24.88 4.98 -11.73
N GLY A 323 24.35 4.04 -12.53
CA GLY A 323 24.22 4.24 -13.96
C GLY A 323 23.28 5.41 -14.29
N ALA A 324 22.97 5.58 -15.58
CA ALA A 324 21.84 6.42 -15.98
C ALA A 324 20.59 6.01 -15.16
N GLN A 325 19.88 7.00 -14.59
CA GLN A 325 18.69 6.81 -13.73
C GLN A 325 18.96 6.35 -12.28
N SER A 326 20.18 6.50 -11.75
CA SER A 326 20.49 6.17 -10.34
C SER A 326 20.28 4.69 -9.99
N GLN A 327 20.39 3.79 -10.95
CA GLN A 327 20.32 2.34 -10.73
C GLN A 327 21.68 1.78 -10.33
N VAL A 328 21.66 0.68 -9.57
CA VAL A 328 22.83 0.04 -8.97
C VAL A 328 23.04 -1.35 -9.60
N GLY A 329 24.30 -1.65 -9.94
CA GLY A 329 24.72 -2.86 -10.68
C GLY A 329 25.58 -2.49 -11.90
N PRO A 330 26.28 -3.45 -12.52
CA PRO A 330 25.88 -4.85 -12.63
C PRO A 330 26.93 -5.79 -11.96
N GLU A 331 26.62 -6.94 -11.34
CA GLU A 331 25.61 -7.97 -11.61
C GLU A 331 25.26 -8.76 -10.31
N ILE A 332 24.03 -9.30 -10.24
CA ILE A 332 23.50 -10.17 -9.17
C ILE A 332 23.32 -9.45 -7.82
N ASN A 333 22.23 -8.69 -7.73
CA ASN A 333 21.83 -7.88 -6.58
C ASN A 333 20.97 -8.69 -5.59
N THR A 334 21.27 -8.59 -4.29
CA THR A 334 20.54 -9.28 -3.22
C THR A 334 19.05 -8.90 -3.17
N VAL A 335 18.73 -7.60 -3.17
CA VAL A 335 17.34 -7.11 -3.09
C VAL A 335 16.52 -7.52 -4.32
N VAL A 336 17.07 -7.43 -5.53
CA VAL A 336 16.41 -7.89 -6.76
C VAL A 336 16.05 -9.37 -6.68
N ASN A 337 16.98 -10.20 -6.22
CA ASN A 337 16.76 -11.63 -6.08
C ASN A 337 15.80 -11.97 -4.94
N ALA A 338 15.71 -11.12 -3.92
CA ALA A 338 14.70 -11.23 -2.89
C ALA A 338 13.29 -10.98 -3.45
N PHE A 339 13.10 -9.91 -4.24
CA PHE A 339 11.85 -9.65 -4.96
C PHE A 339 11.51 -10.75 -5.95
N TYR A 340 12.50 -11.27 -6.69
CA TYR A 340 12.29 -12.36 -7.63
C TYR A 340 11.80 -13.63 -6.92
N TYR A 341 12.44 -14.04 -5.82
CA TYR A 341 11.96 -15.14 -4.99
C TYR A 341 10.52 -14.92 -4.52
N HIS A 342 10.23 -13.74 -3.97
CA HIS A 342 8.91 -13.43 -3.46
C HIS A 342 7.84 -13.45 -4.56
N SER A 343 8.13 -12.85 -5.72
CA SER A 343 7.21 -12.85 -6.86
C SER A 343 6.99 -14.25 -7.46
N LEU A 344 8.00 -15.14 -7.47
CA LEU A 344 7.81 -16.55 -7.83
C LEU A 344 6.82 -17.23 -6.87
N ARG A 345 6.96 -17.01 -5.56
CA ARG A 345 6.02 -17.53 -4.55
C ARG A 345 4.60 -17.03 -4.79
N LYS A 346 4.43 -15.73 -5.08
CA LYS A 346 3.14 -15.13 -5.43
C LYS A 346 2.56 -15.68 -6.74
N MET A 347 3.39 -15.92 -7.74
CA MET A 347 2.95 -16.58 -8.98
C MET A 347 2.60 -18.06 -8.77
N THR A 348 3.24 -18.79 -7.85
CA THR A 348 2.80 -20.15 -7.47
C THR A 348 1.39 -20.12 -6.91
N GLU A 349 1.07 -19.18 -6.02
CA GLU A 349 -0.26 -19.01 -5.44
C GLU A 349 -1.31 -18.71 -6.52
N ILE A 350 -1.01 -17.76 -7.41
CA ILE A 350 -1.87 -17.40 -8.55
C ILE A 350 -2.04 -18.58 -9.51
N ALA A 351 -0.97 -19.30 -9.87
CA ALA A 351 -1.02 -20.44 -10.78
C ALA A 351 -1.92 -21.55 -10.23
N LYS A 352 -1.82 -21.87 -8.93
CA LYS A 352 -2.73 -22.83 -8.26
C LYS A 352 -4.18 -22.34 -8.29
N ALA A 353 -4.43 -21.07 -7.94
CA ALA A 353 -5.77 -20.48 -7.94
C ALA A 353 -6.44 -20.49 -9.32
N THR A 354 -5.62 -20.35 -10.37
CA THR A 354 -6.07 -20.25 -11.77
C THR A 354 -5.94 -21.56 -12.55
N LYS A 355 -5.59 -22.66 -11.87
CA LYS A 355 -5.47 -24.03 -12.43
C LYS A 355 -4.36 -24.22 -13.47
N HIS A 356 -3.25 -23.50 -13.33
CA HIS A 356 -2.02 -23.66 -14.12
C HIS A 356 -1.00 -24.52 -13.37
N GLU A 357 -1.32 -25.80 -13.11
CA GLU A 357 -0.54 -26.68 -12.22
C GLU A 357 0.94 -26.85 -12.64
N ALA A 358 1.20 -27.02 -13.94
CA ALA A 358 2.58 -27.17 -14.43
C ALA A 358 3.45 -25.92 -14.17
N ASP A 359 2.85 -24.73 -14.27
CA ASP A 359 3.53 -23.49 -13.94
C ASP A 359 3.69 -23.34 -12.42
N ALA A 360 2.71 -23.76 -11.63
CA ALA A 360 2.82 -23.76 -10.18
C ALA A 360 4.01 -24.61 -9.71
N GLU A 361 4.16 -25.82 -10.26
CA GLU A 361 5.30 -26.71 -10.01
C GLU A 361 6.62 -26.07 -10.47
N LEU A 362 6.65 -25.44 -11.65
CA LEU A 362 7.83 -24.74 -12.18
C LEU A 362 8.27 -23.59 -11.26
N PHE A 363 7.33 -22.72 -10.86
CA PHE A 363 7.63 -21.57 -10.00
C PHE A 363 8.04 -22.02 -8.60
N GLU A 364 7.44 -23.07 -8.06
CA GLU A 364 7.82 -23.65 -6.77
C GLU A 364 9.23 -24.25 -6.80
N ALA A 365 9.58 -24.98 -7.86
CA ALA A 365 10.93 -25.50 -8.07
C ALA A 365 11.96 -24.39 -8.22
N LYS A 366 11.65 -23.32 -8.98
CA LYS A 366 12.51 -22.15 -9.11
C LYS A 366 12.67 -21.41 -7.77
N ALA A 367 11.60 -21.16 -7.05
CA ALA A 367 11.67 -20.50 -5.74
C ALA A 367 12.56 -21.29 -4.77
N LYS A 368 12.46 -22.63 -4.76
CA LYS A 368 13.34 -23.49 -3.98
C LYS A 368 14.82 -23.35 -4.40
N GLN A 369 15.11 -23.38 -5.70
CA GLN A 369 16.46 -23.17 -6.23
C GLN A 369 17.01 -21.81 -5.79
N ILE A 370 16.23 -20.74 -5.92
CA ILE A 370 16.64 -19.39 -5.49
C ILE A 370 16.87 -19.36 -3.99
N TYR A 371 16.01 -19.95 -3.17
CA TYR A 371 16.21 -19.98 -1.72
C TYR A 371 17.58 -20.58 -1.35
N GLU A 372 17.95 -21.70 -1.97
CA GLU A 372 19.23 -22.37 -1.72
C GLU A 372 20.41 -21.51 -2.20
N VAL A 373 20.37 -21.02 -3.43
CA VAL A 373 21.48 -20.26 -4.04
C VAL A 373 21.63 -18.88 -3.39
N PHE A 374 20.53 -18.19 -3.11
CA PHE A 374 20.51 -16.90 -2.40
C PHE A 374 21.26 -16.99 -1.07
N ASN A 375 20.95 -18.02 -0.27
CA ASN A 375 21.56 -18.23 1.03
C ASN A 375 23.03 -18.67 0.93
N SER A 376 23.43 -19.42 -0.10
CA SER A 376 24.85 -19.76 -0.29
C SER A 376 25.69 -18.60 -0.81
N THR A 377 25.09 -17.70 -1.59
CA THR A 377 25.82 -16.64 -2.31
C THR A 377 25.87 -15.33 -1.50
N PHE A 378 24.77 -14.94 -0.87
CA PHE A 378 24.66 -13.62 -0.23
C PHE A 378 24.83 -13.65 1.29
N PHE A 379 24.67 -14.79 1.96
CA PHE A 379 24.81 -14.84 3.42
C PHE A 379 26.28 -14.94 3.82
N ASP A 380 26.80 -13.91 4.48
CA ASP A 380 28.11 -13.91 5.10
C ASP A 380 28.03 -14.63 6.46
N LYS A 381 28.47 -15.89 6.48
CA LYS A 381 28.46 -16.73 7.69
C LYS A 381 29.34 -16.20 8.82
N ALA A 382 30.40 -15.46 8.51
CA ALA A 382 31.30 -14.93 9.54
C ALA A 382 30.68 -13.73 10.26
N ARG A 383 29.95 -12.88 9.52
CA ARG A 383 29.26 -11.72 10.09
C ARG A 383 27.81 -11.99 10.51
N GLY A 384 27.19 -13.05 9.99
CA GLY A 384 25.79 -13.40 10.27
C GLY A 384 24.77 -12.49 9.58
N VAL A 385 25.11 -11.93 8.41
CA VAL A 385 24.32 -10.93 7.66
C VAL A 385 24.39 -11.19 6.15
N TYR A 386 23.48 -10.60 5.38
CA TYR A 386 23.52 -10.63 3.91
C TYR A 386 24.32 -9.45 3.35
N ILE A 387 25.15 -9.72 2.34
CA ILE A 387 25.84 -8.71 1.53
C ILE A 387 24.94 -8.14 0.44
N ASP A 388 25.31 -7.00 -0.13
CA ASP A 388 24.48 -6.27 -1.11
C ASP A 388 24.39 -6.93 -2.51
N GLY A 389 25.27 -7.87 -2.80
CA GLY A 389 25.28 -8.62 -4.07
C GLY A 389 26.47 -9.55 -4.14
N GLU A 390 26.53 -10.35 -5.20
CA GLU A 390 27.62 -11.32 -5.40
C GLU A 390 28.97 -10.58 -5.47
N GLY A 391 29.90 -10.94 -4.57
CA GLY A 391 31.22 -10.30 -4.47
C GLY A 391 31.26 -8.97 -3.69
N ALA A 392 30.13 -8.47 -3.17
CA ALA A 392 30.12 -7.30 -2.33
C ALA A 392 30.70 -7.59 -0.93
N THR A 393 31.43 -6.65 -0.35
CA THR A 393 31.87 -6.72 1.06
C THR A 393 30.89 -6.01 1.99
N HIS A 394 30.20 -4.97 1.50
CA HIS A 394 29.22 -4.21 2.24
C HIS A 394 27.94 -5.01 2.50
N ALA A 395 27.34 -4.78 3.67
CA ALA A 395 26.04 -5.32 4.07
C ALA A 395 25.15 -4.15 4.50
N SER A 396 24.11 -3.87 3.73
CA SER A 396 23.13 -2.82 3.98
C SER A 396 21.94 -3.30 4.82
N LEU A 397 21.22 -2.34 5.39
CA LEU A 397 19.86 -2.55 5.90
C LEU A 397 18.98 -3.26 4.85
N HIS A 398 18.99 -2.83 3.59
CA HIS A 398 18.09 -3.31 2.54
C HIS A 398 18.29 -4.79 2.23
N ALA A 399 19.53 -5.23 2.04
CA ALA A 399 19.83 -6.64 1.76
C ALA A 399 19.29 -7.58 2.86
N ASN A 400 19.31 -7.11 4.11
CA ASN A 400 18.90 -7.87 5.28
C ASN A 400 17.40 -7.76 5.58
N MET A 401 16.81 -6.57 5.47
CA MET A 401 15.38 -6.37 5.71
C MET A 401 14.52 -7.06 4.64
N PHE A 402 14.90 -6.98 3.36
CA PHE A 402 14.17 -7.66 2.30
C PHE A 402 14.26 -9.19 2.42
N ALA A 403 15.42 -9.71 2.80
CA ALA A 403 15.57 -11.15 3.06
C ALA A 403 14.64 -11.62 4.19
N LEU A 404 14.50 -10.85 5.27
CA LEU A 404 13.56 -11.14 6.36
C LEU A 404 12.10 -10.98 5.92
N ALA A 405 11.76 -9.85 5.30
CA ALA A 405 10.39 -9.55 4.86
C ALA A 405 9.85 -10.59 3.88
N PHE A 406 10.72 -11.18 3.05
CA PHE A 406 10.36 -12.17 2.05
C PHE A 406 10.64 -13.63 2.45
N ASP A 407 10.89 -13.93 3.73
CA ASP A 407 11.08 -15.30 4.24
C ASP A 407 12.26 -16.06 3.60
N LEU A 408 13.34 -15.35 3.27
CA LEU A 408 14.56 -15.93 2.72
C LEU A 408 15.57 -16.33 3.80
N VAL A 409 15.42 -15.82 5.02
CA VAL A 409 16.37 -16.07 6.12
C VAL A 409 16.04 -17.40 6.82
N PRO A 410 16.96 -18.38 6.81
CA PRO A 410 16.81 -19.62 7.58
C PRO A 410 16.62 -19.33 9.07
N LEU A 411 15.82 -20.17 9.75
CA LEU A 411 15.42 -19.97 11.14
C LEU A 411 16.61 -19.76 12.09
N GLU A 412 17.71 -20.50 11.87
CA GLU A 412 18.94 -20.40 12.66
C GLU A 412 19.67 -19.06 12.52
N HIS A 413 19.39 -18.28 11.47
CA HIS A 413 20.02 -16.99 11.18
C HIS A 413 19.08 -15.80 11.38
N GLN A 414 17.77 -16.04 11.53
CA GLN A 414 16.78 -14.96 11.69
C GLN A 414 17.14 -14.01 12.83
N LYS A 415 17.60 -14.54 13.98
CA LYS A 415 17.99 -13.70 15.12
C LYS A 415 19.12 -12.74 14.77
N THR A 416 20.22 -13.23 14.17
CA THR A 416 21.39 -12.39 13.89
C THR A 416 21.08 -11.33 12.84
N VAL A 417 20.32 -11.71 11.81
CA VAL A 417 19.89 -10.78 10.75
C VAL A 417 18.91 -9.74 11.30
N ALA A 418 17.96 -10.14 12.15
CA ALA A 418 17.02 -9.21 12.78
C ALA A 418 17.71 -8.25 13.76
N ASP A 419 18.70 -8.73 14.52
CA ASP A 419 19.52 -7.87 15.39
C ASP A 419 20.33 -6.85 14.56
N PHE A 420 20.86 -7.27 13.41
CA PHE A 420 21.53 -6.35 12.47
C PHE A 420 20.56 -5.31 11.93
N VAL A 421 19.40 -5.71 11.40
CA VAL A 421 18.36 -4.79 10.90
C VAL A 421 17.96 -3.79 11.98
N GLN A 422 17.70 -4.25 13.20
CA GLN A 422 17.40 -3.38 14.33
C GLN A 422 18.51 -2.36 14.59
N SER A 423 19.78 -2.78 14.52
CA SER A 423 20.93 -1.90 14.78
C SER A 423 21.09 -0.73 13.79
N ARG A 424 20.50 -0.82 12.59
CA ARG A 424 20.58 0.24 11.56
C ARG A 424 19.54 1.35 11.75
N GLY A 425 18.46 1.09 12.50
CA GLY A 425 17.34 2.03 12.62
C GLY A 425 16.65 2.31 11.28
N MET A 426 16.13 3.53 11.12
CA MET A 426 15.47 3.99 9.89
C MET A 426 16.49 4.41 8.82
N ALA A 427 17.49 3.58 8.53
CA ALA A 427 18.51 3.83 7.50
C ALA A 427 17.99 3.60 6.07
N CYS A 428 16.68 3.71 5.85
CA CYS A 428 16.01 3.58 4.56
C CYS A 428 15.10 4.80 4.30
N SER A 429 14.61 4.91 3.08
CA SER A 429 13.61 5.90 2.73
C SER A 429 12.24 5.55 3.32
N VAL A 430 11.29 6.45 3.07
CA VAL A 430 9.86 6.25 3.33
C VAL A 430 9.31 5.03 2.59
N TYR A 431 9.73 4.78 1.34
CA TYR A 431 9.36 3.58 0.57
C TYR A 431 9.94 2.31 1.22
N GLY A 432 11.22 2.33 1.59
CA GLY A 432 11.88 1.20 2.25
C GLY A 432 11.27 0.83 3.61
N ALA A 433 10.65 1.79 4.29
CA ALA A 433 10.04 1.60 5.60
C ALA A 433 8.94 0.53 5.62
N GLN A 434 8.21 0.31 4.52
CA GLN A 434 7.25 -0.79 4.40
C GLN A 434 7.92 -2.12 4.73
N TYR A 435 9.02 -2.44 4.05
CA TYR A 435 9.69 -3.72 4.17
C TYR A 435 10.50 -3.83 5.46
N LEU A 436 11.04 -2.71 5.97
CA LEU A 436 11.67 -2.67 7.29
C LEU A 436 10.68 -3.07 8.39
N LEU A 437 9.48 -2.47 8.40
CA LEU A 437 8.47 -2.77 9.40
C LEU A 437 7.97 -4.22 9.27
N GLU A 438 7.71 -4.70 8.06
CA GLU A 438 7.36 -6.12 7.84
C GLU A 438 8.44 -7.07 8.37
N ALA A 439 9.71 -6.80 8.05
CA ALA A 439 10.84 -7.61 8.52
C ALA A 439 10.91 -7.67 10.05
N LEU A 440 10.77 -6.54 10.73
CA LEU A 440 10.83 -6.46 12.18
C LEU A 440 9.67 -7.21 12.85
N TYR A 441 8.43 -7.01 12.39
CA TYR A 441 7.28 -7.73 12.94
C TYR A 441 7.36 -9.23 12.67
N LYS A 442 7.77 -9.66 11.47
CA LYS A 442 7.95 -11.09 11.17
C LYS A 442 9.07 -11.73 12.02
N ALA A 443 10.08 -10.95 12.40
CA ALA A 443 11.16 -11.40 13.28
C ALA A 443 10.85 -11.28 14.79
N GLY A 444 9.61 -10.91 15.18
CA GLY A 444 9.22 -10.74 16.58
C GLY A 444 9.91 -9.55 17.27
N LYS A 445 10.24 -8.50 16.52
CA LYS A 445 10.83 -7.23 16.98
C LYS A 445 9.76 -6.12 17.07
N ASP A 446 8.57 -6.48 17.52
CA ASP A 446 7.39 -5.62 17.58
C ASP A 446 7.60 -4.36 18.46
N ASP A 447 8.29 -4.50 19.61
CA ASP A 447 8.68 -3.34 20.44
C ASP A 447 9.46 -2.28 19.65
N TYR A 448 10.40 -2.73 18.81
CA TYR A 448 11.25 -1.82 18.03
C TYR A 448 10.53 -1.26 16.80
N ALA A 449 9.74 -2.10 16.12
CA ALA A 449 8.92 -1.63 15.00
C ALA A 449 7.93 -0.54 15.45
N LEU A 450 7.31 -0.73 16.63
CA LEU A 450 6.46 0.28 17.25
C LEU A 450 7.25 1.55 17.56
N GLN A 451 8.45 1.43 18.16
CA GLN A 451 9.32 2.59 18.42
C GLN A 451 9.65 3.38 17.16
N LEU A 452 9.85 2.73 16.00
CA LEU A 452 10.08 3.42 14.74
C LEU A 452 8.83 4.17 14.25
N MET A 453 7.64 3.56 14.38
CA MET A 453 6.37 4.19 14.00
C MET A 453 5.99 5.36 14.91
N THR A 454 6.39 5.33 16.19
CA THR A 454 6.12 6.39 17.17
C THR A 454 7.30 7.33 17.39
N SER A 455 8.36 7.19 16.60
CA SER A 455 9.52 8.08 16.63
C SER A 455 9.12 9.53 16.33
N ARG A 456 9.88 10.47 16.91
CA ARG A 456 9.82 11.90 16.61
C ARG A 456 11.13 12.43 16.01
N SER A 457 11.94 11.55 15.44
CA SER A 457 13.11 11.96 14.65
C SER A 457 12.69 12.54 13.31
N ASP A 458 13.62 13.17 12.61
CA ASP A 458 13.44 13.70 11.25
C ASP A 458 13.15 12.62 10.19
N ARG A 459 13.35 11.33 10.51
CA ARG A 459 12.95 10.16 9.72
C ARG A 459 11.78 9.45 10.40
N SER A 460 10.67 10.16 10.55
CA SER A 460 9.46 9.63 11.18
C SER A 460 8.20 10.21 10.55
N TRP A 461 7.08 9.51 10.74
CA TRP A 461 5.76 10.02 10.37
C TRP A 461 5.32 11.18 11.25
N TRP A 462 5.75 11.24 12.52
CA TRP A 462 5.46 12.39 13.37
C TRP A 462 6.12 13.67 12.83
N HIS A 463 7.35 13.58 12.29
CA HIS A 463 8.00 14.72 11.64
C HIS A 463 7.18 15.25 10.45
N MET A 464 6.53 14.38 9.68
CA MET A 464 5.60 14.80 8.61
C MET A 464 4.46 15.68 9.16
N ILE A 465 3.89 15.28 10.30
CA ILE A 465 2.82 16.01 10.99
C ILE A 465 3.36 17.33 11.55
N GLU A 466 4.55 17.35 12.15
CA GLU A 466 5.19 18.56 12.68
C GLU A 466 5.54 19.58 11.60
N LEU A 467 5.88 19.13 10.38
CA LEU A 467 6.04 20.02 9.22
C LEU A 467 4.74 20.74 8.84
N GLY A 468 3.60 20.19 9.25
CA GLY A 468 2.24 20.68 8.97
C GLY A 468 1.48 19.87 7.92
N SER A 469 2.03 18.74 7.45
CA SER A 469 1.39 17.91 6.43
C SER A 469 0.23 17.11 7.01
N THR A 470 -0.82 16.94 6.22
CA THR A 470 -1.96 16.05 6.56
C THR A 470 -2.09 14.85 5.64
N MET A 471 -1.14 14.69 4.71
CA MET A 471 -0.90 13.48 3.95
C MET A 471 0.56 13.04 4.09
N THR A 472 0.86 11.78 3.76
CA THR A 472 2.24 11.28 3.85
C THR A 472 3.14 11.83 2.74
N LEU A 473 4.42 11.98 3.04
CA LEU A 473 5.41 12.60 2.16
C LEU A 473 6.09 11.57 1.24
N GLU A 474 6.65 12.05 0.13
CA GLU A 474 7.47 11.25 -0.80
C GLU A 474 8.83 10.86 -0.18
N ALA A 475 9.40 11.71 0.66
CA ALA A 475 10.63 11.44 1.38
C ALA A 475 10.52 12.02 2.80
N TRP A 476 11.39 11.60 3.71
CA TRP A 476 11.30 12.01 5.11
C TRP A 476 11.34 13.54 5.30
N ASP A 477 12.12 14.23 4.47
CA ASP A 477 12.28 15.69 4.54
C ASP A 477 12.90 16.26 3.23
N ALA A 478 12.74 17.57 3.00
CA ALA A 478 13.33 18.30 1.87
C ALA A 478 14.86 18.21 1.81
N LYS A 479 15.54 18.01 2.95
CA LYS A 479 16.98 17.80 3.00
C LYS A 479 17.41 16.46 2.36
N TYR A 480 16.54 15.45 2.36
CA TYR A 480 16.80 14.16 1.73
C TYR A 480 16.39 14.15 0.26
N LYS A 481 15.33 14.90 -0.08
CA LYS A 481 14.84 15.04 -1.46
C LYS A 481 14.30 16.45 -1.70
N GLN A 482 15.08 17.28 -2.36
CA GLN A 482 14.77 18.70 -2.55
C GLN A 482 13.46 18.96 -3.29
N ASN A 483 13.00 18.06 -4.15
CA ASN A 483 11.78 18.20 -4.94
C ASN A 483 10.61 17.34 -4.44
N LEU A 484 10.59 16.93 -3.16
CA LEU A 484 9.54 16.05 -2.61
C LEU A 484 8.11 16.58 -2.80
N THR A 485 7.13 15.70 -2.67
CA THR A 485 5.70 16.03 -2.50
C THR A 485 5.20 15.69 -1.10
N TRP A 486 4.14 16.36 -0.63
CA TRP A 486 3.46 16.11 0.65
C TRP A 486 2.19 15.26 0.51
N ASN A 487 1.99 14.64 -0.66
CA ASN A 487 0.78 13.93 -1.05
C ASN A 487 1.12 12.62 -1.75
N HIS A 488 1.97 11.81 -1.10
CA HIS A 488 2.58 10.61 -1.67
C HIS A 488 2.15 9.34 -0.96
N ALA A 489 1.53 8.44 -1.70
CA ALA A 489 0.86 7.25 -1.17
C ALA A 489 1.78 6.24 -0.48
N TRP A 490 3.01 6.03 -0.99
CA TRP A 490 3.92 5.04 -0.41
C TRP A 490 4.28 5.34 1.05
N GLY A 491 4.05 6.58 1.51
CA GLY A 491 4.37 6.98 2.87
C GLY A 491 3.38 6.48 3.89
N ALA A 492 2.24 5.97 3.44
CA ALA A 492 1.17 5.46 4.28
C ALA A 492 1.38 3.99 4.73
N ALA A 493 2.60 3.45 4.59
CA ALA A 493 2.96 2.11 5.04
C ALA A 493 2.43 1.74 6.45
N PRO A 494 2.47 2.62 7.48
CA PRO A 494 1.89 2.30 8.79
C PRO A 494 0.42 1.88 8.75
N GLY A 495 -0.37 2.37 7.80
CA GLY A 495 -1.79 2.00 7.65
C GLY A 495 -1.97 0.48 7.49
N ASN A 496 -1.23 -0.15 6.58
CA ASN A 496 -1.31 -1.61 6.46
C ASN A 496 -0.55 -2.36 7.56
N ILE A 497 0.56 -1.80 8.08
CA ILE A 497 1.33 -2.44 9.15
C ILE A 497 0.51 -2.52 10.45
N ILE A 498 -0.21 -1.45 10.81
CA ILE A 498 -1.09 -1.43 11.97
C ILE A 498 -2.19 -2.49 11.83
N SER A 499 -2.83 -2.57 10.66
CA SER A 499 -3.86 -3.59 10.40
C SER A 499 -3.33 -5.03 10.46
N ARG A 500 -2.22 -5.30 9.75
CA ARG A 500 -1.70 -6.66 9.56
C ARG A 500 -0.88 -7.20 10.72
N TYR A 501 -0.24 -6.34 11.50
CA TYR A 501 0.69 -6.74 12.56
C TYR A 501 0.31 -6.21 13.95
N VAL A 502 0.02 -4.91 14.11
CA VAL A 502 -0.36 -4.36 15.43
C VAL A 502 -1.70 -4.95 15.88
N LEU A 503 -2.74 -4.85 15.04
CA LEU A 503 -4.02 -5.54 15.19
C LEU A 503 -3.92 -7.02 14.80
N GLY A 504 -2.98 -7.35 13.92
CA GLY A 504 -2.60 -8.74 13.64
C GLY A 504 -3.58 -9.52 12.76
N VAL A 505 -4.46 -8.85 12.02
CA VAL A 505 -5.49 -9.49 11.21
C VAL A 505 -4.99 -9.72 9.78
N ARG A 506 -4.90 -10.98 9.34
CA ARG A 506 -4.44 -11.35 7.99
C ARG A 506 -5.24 -12.55 7.46
N PRO A 507 -5.35 -12.72 6.13
CA PRO A 507 -5.93 -13.93 5.56
C PRO A 507 -4.99 -15.12 5.80
N LEU A 508 -5.54 -16.24 6.24
CA LEU A 508 -4.85 -17.54 6.25
C LEU A 508 -5.24 -18.37 5.03
N GLU A 509 -6.45 -18.16 4.53
CA GLU A 509 -6.92 -18.64 3.23
C GLU A 509 -7.51 -17.45 2.44
N PRO A 510 -7.41 -17.44 1.09
CA PRO A 510 -7.92 -16.36 0.25
C PRO A 510 -9.37 -16.00 0.52
N GLY A 511 -9.68 -14.69 0.52
CA GLY A 511 -11.01 -14.13 0.80
C GLY A 511 -11.42 -14.26 2.26
N TYR A 512 -10.45 -14.34 3.17
CA TYR A 512 -10.68 -14.52 4.61
C TYR A 512 -11.55 -15.73 4.95
N LYS A 513 -11.56 -16.80 4.13
CA LYS A 513 -12.27 -18.05 4.44
C LYS A 513 -11.80 -18.66 5.77
N LYS A 514 -10.50 -18.53 6.01
CA LYS A 514 -9.88 -18.62 7.33
C LYS A 514 -8.97 -17.43 7.51
N LEU A 515 -8.91 -16.92 8.73
CA LEU A 515 -8.09 -15.77 9.08
C LEU A 515 -7.19 -16.07 10.26
N ILE A 516 -6.10 -15.33 10.36
CA ILE A 516 -5.24 -15.29 11.53
C ILE A 516 -5.47 -13.97 12.27
N ILE A 517 -5.59 -14.05 13.59
CA ILE A 517 -5.59 -12.91 14.51
C ILE A 517 -4.40 -13.08 15.43
N ALA A 518 -3.33 -12.33 15.15
CA ALA A 518 -2.06 -12.42 15.85
C ALA A 518 -1.56 -11.01 16.21
N PRO A 519 -2.22 -10.32 17.15
CA PRO A 519 -1.86 -8.95 17.51
C PRO A 519 -0.44 -8.90 18.08
N GLN A 520 0.35 -7.93 17.62
CA GLN A 520 1.72 -7.67 18.08
C GLN A 520 1.80 -6.24 18.64
N PRO A 521 1.34 -6.03 19.88
CA PRO A 521 1.14 -4.70 20.44
C PRO A 521 2.45 -4.01 20.88
N GLY A 522 3.61 -4.66 20.83
CA GLY A 522 4.89 -4.08 21.28
C GLY A 522 4.84 -3.66 22.74
N THR A 523 4.91 -2.35 23.01
CA THR A 523 4.82 -1.75 24.35
C THR A 523 3.46 -1.13 24.68
N LEU A 524 2.47 -1.15 23.77
CA LEU A 524 1.14 -0.56 23.99
C LEU A 524 0.40 -1.19 25.18
N GLU A 525 -0.15 -0.36 26.06
CA GLU A 525 -0.95 -0.81 27.21
C GLU A 525 -2.32 -1.31 26.78
N TRP A 526 -2.91 -0.65 25.79
CA TRP A 526 -4.16 -1.06 25.17
C TRP A 526 -4.19 -0.66 23.69
N LEU A 527 -5.00 -1.39 22.92
CA LEU A 527 -5.37 -1.03 21.56
C LEU A 527 -6.81 -1.48 21.26
N ASP A 528 -7.46 -0.76 20.37
CA ASP A 528 -8.80 -1.06 19.85
C ASP A 528 -8.79 -0.79 18.35
N GLY A 529 -9.39 -1.69 17.57
CA GLY A 529 -9.42 -1.52 16.14
C GLY A 529 -10.43 -2.38 15.41
N ARG A 530 -10.66 -1.97 14.16
CA ARG A 530 -11.55 -2.59 13.21
C ARG A 530 -10.81 -2.74 11.88
N VAL A 531 -10.68 -3.99 11.43
CA VAL A 531 -10.05 -4.32 10.15
C VAL A 531 -11.13 -4.77 9.17
N PRO A 532 -11.31 -4.09 8.03
CA PRO A 532 -12.28 -4.48 7.02
C PRO A 532 -11.83 -5.76 6.30
N THR A 533 -12.78 -6.66 6.03
CA THR A 533 -12.55 -7.86 5.22
C THR A 533 -13.77 -8.12 4.34
N VAL A 534 -13.62 -8.93 3.29
CA VAL A 534 -14.75 -9.33 2.43
C VAL A 534 -15.82 -10.18 3.14
N GLN A 535 -15.51 -10.76 4.30
CA GLN A 535 -16.48 -11.48 5.15
C GLN A 535 -17.21 -10.55 6.14
N GLY A 536 -16.83 -9.27 6.18
CA GLY A 536 -17.21 -8.30 7.20
C GLY A 536 -16.03 -7.93 8.11
N PRO A 537 -16.18 -6.90 8.95
CA PRO A 537 -15.08 -6.38 9.76
C PRO A 537 -14.71 -7.33 10.91
N VAL A 538 -13.41 -7.51 11.14
CA VAL A 538 -12.88 -8.06 12.39
C VAL A 538 -12.69 -6.90 13.36
N THR A 539 -13.32 -6.96 14.54
CA THR A 539 -13.04 -5.99 15.62
C THR A 539 -12.18 -6.65 16.67
N LEU A 540 -11.26 -5.91 17.25
CA LEU A 540 -10.31 -6.39 18.24
C LEU A 540 -10.04 -5.32 19.29
N SER A 541 -10.07 -5.71 20.56
CA SER A 541 -9.65 -4.88 21.70
C SER A 541 -8.66 -5.69 22.54
N TYR A 542 -7.49 -5.13 22.81
CA TYR A 542 -6.46 -5.75 23.62
C TYR A 542 -6.10 -4.85 24.79
N LEU A 543 -5.97 -5.44 25.98
CA LEU A 543 -5.54 -4.79 27.20
C LEU A 543 -4.44 -5.62 27.86
N ARG A 544 -3.28 -4.98 28.13
CA ARG A 544 -2.11 -5.64 28.72
C ARG A 544 -2.31 -6.05 30.19
N ASN A 545 -3.31 -5.51 30.89
CA ASN A 545 -3.77 -5.77 32.27
C ASN A 545 -2.86 -6.59 33.21
N GLY A 546 -1.61 -6.16 33.42
CA GLY A 546 -0.70 -6.73 34.42
C GLY A 546 -0.58 -8.26 34.35
N GLU A 547 -1.13 -8.96 35.35
CA GLU A 547 -1.00 -10.41 35.53
C GLU A 547 -1.76 -11.25 34.48
N HIS A 548 -2.81 -10.70 33.86
CA HIS A 548 -3.65 -11.43 32.88
C HIS A 548 -4.08 -10.51 31.72
N PRO A 549 -3.28 -10.42 30.64
CA PRO A 549 -3.70 -9.78 29.41
C PRO A 549 -5.04 -10.31 28.91
N ARG A 550 -5.84 -9.41 28.34
CA ARG A 550 -7.16 -9.71 27.79
C ARG A 550 -7.23 -9.31 26.33
N LEU A 551 -7.78 -10.19 25.52
CA LEU A 551 -8.05 -9.96 24.11
C LEU A 551 -9.52 -10.25 23.82
N GLU A 552 -10.25 -9.26 23.33
CA GLU A 552 -11.61 -9.42 22.83
C GLU A 552 -11.61 -9.30 21.32
N ILE A 553 -12.28 -10.24 20.65
CA ILE A 553 -12.40 -10.24 19.20
C ILE A 553 -13.85 -10.46 18.77
N ARG A 554 -14.18 -9.96 17.59
CA ARG A 554 -15.37 -10.37 16.85
C ARG A 554 -14.97 -10.93 15.50
N VAL A 555 -15.18 -12.23 15.34
CA VAL A 555 -14.94 -12.94 14.09
C VAL A 555 -16.19 -12.82 13.20
N PRO A 556 -16.06 -12.38 11.93
CA PRO A 556 -17.18 -12.25 11.01
C PRO A 556 -17.92 -13.57 10.75
N MET A 557 -19.15 -13.46 10.25
CA MET A 557 -19.93 -14.63 9.84
C MET A 557 -19.27 -15.32 8.64
N GLY A 558 -19.34 -16.65 8.56
CA GLY A 558 -18.83 -17.42 7.42
C GLY A 558 -17.33 -17.70 7.43
N THR A 559 -16.61 -17.31 8.49
CA THR A 559 -15.17 -17.55 8.64
C THR A 559 -14.81 -18.19 9.98
N THR A 560 -13.57 -18.70 10.08
CA THR A 560 -12.96 -19.19 11.31
C THR A 560 -11.59 -18.55 11.50
N ALA A 561 -11.20 -18.36 12.75
CA ALA A 561 -9.96 -17.73 13.12
C ALA A 561 -8.98 -18.71 13.77
N ARG A 562 -7.70 -18.56 13.42
CA ARG A 562 -6.56 -19.00 14.22
C ARG A 562 -6.07 -17.81 15.04
N VAL A 563 -6.05 -17.92 16.36
CA VAL A 563 -5.67 -16.82 17.25
C VAL A 563 -4.31 -17.10 17.86
N LEU A 564 -3.35 -16.18 17.73
CA LEU A 564 -2.03 -16.25 18.35
C LEU A 564 -1.96 -15.15 19.42
N LEU A 565 -1.93 -15.56 20.68
CA LEU A 565 -1.94 -14.64 21.80
C LEU A 565 -0.51 -14.13 22.07
N PRO A 566 -0.31 -12.80 22.23
CA PRO A 566 1.01 -12.20 22.43
C PRO A 566 1.51 -12.46 23.85
N VAL A 567 2.34 -13.49 24.01
CA VAL A 567 2.87 -13.91 25.32
C VAL A 567 4.39 -13.84 25.33
N ARG A 568 4.95 -12.82 25.98
CA ARG A 568 6.41 -12.69 26.11
C ARG A 568 6.99 -13.92 26.81
N GLY A 569 7.91 -14.60 26.14
CA GLY A 569 8.55 -15.79 26.67
C GLY A 569 7.64 -17.02 26.75
N ALA A 570 6.60 -17.14 25.90
CA ALA A 570 5.70 -18.29 25.87
C ALA A 570 6.43 -19.64 25.87
N ASN A 571 7.58 -19.71 25.19
CA ASN A 571 8.45 -20.90 25.15
C ASN A 571 8.97 -21.36 26.51
N THR A 572 8.90 -20.53 27.55
CA THR A 572 9.35 -20.86 28.92
C THR A 572 8.20 -21.28 29.85
N LEU A 573 6.95 -21.21 29.38
CA LEU A 573 5.79 -21.56 30.18
C LEU A 573 5.65 -23.09 30.31
N LYS A 574 5.67 -23.60 31.55
CA LYS A 574 5.50 -25.03 31.83
C LYS A 574 4.06 -25.52 31.68
N SER A 575 3.08 -24.63 31.83
CA SER A 575 1.65 -24.94 31.75
C SER A 575 0.86 -23.67 31.42
N PRO A 576 0.88 -23.20 30.15
CA PRO A 576 0.10 -22.03 29.77
C PRO A 576 -1.39 -22.30 29.98
N GLN A 577 -2.10 -21.38 30.63
CA GLN A 577 -3.55 -21.45 30.80
C GLN A 577 -4.17 -20.36 29.95
N VAL A 578 -5.01 -20.75 28.99
CA VAL A 578 -5.83 -19.82 28.22
C VAL A 578 -7.29 -20.08 28.59
N LEU A 579 -8.00 -19.02 28.95
CA LEU A 579 -9.46 -19.03 29.06
C LEU A 579 -10.03 -18.44 27.77
N VAL A 580 -10.95 -19.18 27.14
CA VAL A 580 -11.76 -18.68 26.02
C VAL A 580 -13.20 -18.67 26.49
N ASP A 581 -13.81 -17.49 26.53
CA ASP A 581 -15.18 -17.28 27.05
C ASP A 581 -15.38 -17.89 28.45
N GLY A 582 -14.38 -17.70 29.31
CA GLY A 582 -14.35 -18.22 30.70
C GLY A 582 -14.06 -19.71 30.84
N LYS A 583 -13.77 -20.43 29.74
CA LYS A 583 -13.49 -21.87 29.74
C LYS A 583 -12.03 -22.15 29.43
N LYS A 584 -11.41 -23.04 30.22
CA LYS A 584 -10.05 -23.52 29.96
C LYS A 584 -9.98 -24.19 28.59
N THR A 585 -9.05 -23.72 27.76
CA THR A 585 -8.83 -24.19 26.40
C THR A 585 -7.36 -24.56 26.22
N SER A 586 -7.10 -25.66 25.50
CA SER A 586 -5.73 -26.04 25.14
C SER A 586 -5.15 -25.05 24.14
N ALA A 587 -3.93 -24.59 24.39
CA ALA A 587 -3.17 -23.77 23.47
C ALA A 587 -1.83 -24.43 23.13
N VAL A 588 -1.35 -24.23 21.90
CA VAL A 588 -0.05 -24.72 21.44
C VAL A 588 0.95 -23.58 21.51
N VAL A 589 2.11 -23.82 22.11
CA VAL A 589 3.21 -22.85 22.08
C VAL A 589 3.87 -22.91 20.70
N GLU A 590 3.85 -21.81 19.98
CA GLU A 590 4.50 -21.67 18.67
C GLU A 590 5.06 -20.26 18.54
N ASN A 591 6.34 -20.12 18.16
CA ASN A 591 6.97 -18.83 17.85
C ASN A 591 6.76 -17.73 18.93
N ASN A 592 6.96 -18.07 20.21
CA ASN A 592 6.70 -17.16 21.35
C ASN A 592 5.25 -16.67 21.47
N ALA A 593 4.28 -17.42 20.94
CA ALA A 593 2.85 -17.15 21.11
C ALA A 593 2.12 -18.40 21.61
N LEU A 594 0.90 -18.19 22.13
CA LEU A 594 -0.05 -19.27 22.40
C LEU A 594 -1.09 -19.32 21.29
N ALA A 595 -1.08 -20.39 20.50
CA ALA A 595 -1.99 -20.59 19.39
C ALA A 595 -3.26 -21.33 19.83
N VAL A 596 -4.41 -20.79 19.46
CA VAL A 596 -5.74 -21.41 19.61
C VAL A 596 -6.40 -21.46 18.23
N ASP A 597 -6.67 -22.67 17.76
CA ASP A 597 -7.23 -22.90 16.43
C ASP A 597 -8.76 -23.01 16.44
N SER A 598 -9.35 -22.86 15.25
CA SER A 598 -10.77 -23.13 14.99
C SER A 598 -11.76 -22.30 15.82
N ILE A 599 -11.39 -21.06 16.15
CA ILE A 599 -12.30 -20.09 16.76
C ILE A 599 -13.38 -19.74 15.73
N LYS A 600 -14.64 -19.87 16.12
CA LYS A 600 -15.77 -19.69 15.21
C LYS A 600 -16.11 -18.20 15.06
N GLN A 601 -17.01 -17.91 14.12
CA GLN A 601 -17.68 -16.61 14.04
C GLN A 601 -18.34 -16.23 15.39
N GLY A 602 -18.38 -14.93 15.70
CA GLY A 602 -18.96 -14.41 16.92
C GLY A 602 -17.98 -13.60 17.76
N GLN A 603 -18.44 -13.19 18.93
CA GLN A 603 -17.62 -12.49 19.92
C GLN A 603 -16.94 -13.50 20.83
N HIS A 604 -15.65 -13.31 21.07
CA HIS A 604 -14.84 -14.17 21.93
C HIS A 604 -13.94 -13.34 22.83
N THR A 605 -13.78 -13.77 24.07
CA THR A 605 -12.83 -13.19 25.04
C THR A 605 -11.75 -14.20 25.39
N PHE A 606 -10.49 -13.77 25.32
CA PHE A 606 -9.31 -14.53 25.70
C PHE A 606 -8.67 -13.88 26.91
N GLU A 607 -8.36 -14.69 27.93
CA GLU A 607 -7.54 -14.32 29.09
C GLU A 607 -6.40 -15.33 29.17
N PHE A 608 -5.15 -14.87 29.31
CA PHE A 608 -3.96 -15.72 29.13
C PHE A 608 -2.74 -15.26 29.92
#